data_AF-A0A359DAC6-F1
#
_entry.id   AF-A0A359DAC6-F1
#
_cell.length_a   1.000
_cell.length_b   1.000
_cell.length_c   1.000
_cell.angle_alpha   90.00
_cell.angle_beta   90.00
_cell.angle_gamma   90.00
#
_symmetry.space_group_name_H-M   'P 1'
#
loop_
_entity.id
_entity.type
_entity.pdbx_description
1 polymer ?
#
loop_
_entity_poly.entity_id
_entity_poly.type
_entity_poly.pdbx_seq_one_letter_code
_entity_poly.pdbx_strand_id
1 'polypeptide(L)' 'MTCPACPITVKKSLEKVSGVSDVQVNLDQKTAIVIYDPVMIQLETLIEATTNAGSRFPVFRKLPS' A
#
# COMPACT_ATOMS: atom_id res chain seq x y z
N MET A 1 2.38 -0.47 19.01
CA MET A 1 3.64 0.26 19.23
C MET A 1 4.40 0.36 17.91
N THR A 2 5.09 1.48 17.75
CA THR A 2 5.89 1.94 16.62
C THR A 2 6.84 0.86 16.10
N CYS A 3 6.49 0.28 14.95
CA CYS A 3 7.36 -0.60 14.19
C CYS A 3 8.03 0.25 13.11
N PRO A 4 9.30 0.65 13.30
CA PRO A 4 10.00 1.54 12.35
C PRO A 4 10.15 0.89 10.97
N ALA A 5 10.16 -0.45 10.94
CA ALA A 5 10.21 -1.22 9.71
C ALA A 5 8.85 -1.37 9.00
N CYS A 6 7.73 -1.18 9.69
CA CYS A 6 6.41 -1.50 9.15
C CYS A 6 6.03 -0.70 7.90
N PRO A 7 6.33 0.61 7.81
CA PRO A 7 6.07 1.33 6.56
C PRO A 7 6.91 0.83 5.38
N ILE A 8 8.14 0.38 5.63
CA ILE A 8 9.01 -0.21 4.58
C ILE A 8 8.44 -1.56 4.14
N THR A 9 7.99 -2.38 5.09
CA THR A 9 7.35 -3.67 4.80
C THR A 9 6.05 -3.48 4.01
N VAL A 10 5.22 -2.51 4.39
CA VAL A 10 4.00 -2.13 3.66
C VAL A 10 4.31 -1.66 2.25
N LYS A 11 5.31 -0.80 2.07
CA LYS A 11 5.75 -0.36 0.74
C LYS A 11 6.12 -1.57 -0.13
N LYS A 12 6.98 -2.44 0.39
CA LYS A 12 7.46 -3.62 -0.32
C LYS A 12 6.38 -4.66 -0.58
N SER A 13 5.35 -4.76 0.26
CA SER A 13 4.25 -5.68 0.00
C SER A 13 3.38 -5.17 -1.13
N LEU A 14 3.09 -3.87 -1.17
CA LEU A 14 2.32 -3.22 -2.23
C LEU A 14 3.05 -3.21 -3.59
N GLU A 15 4.37 -2.96 -3.61
CA GLU A 15 5.17 -3.01 -4.85
C GLU A 15 5.20 -4.41 -5.51
N LYS A 16 4.92 -5.48 -4.76
CA LYS A 16 4.87 -6.85 -5.27
C LYS A 16 3.50 -7.22 -5.85
N VAL A 17 2.50 -6.38 -5.68
CA VAL A 17 1.14 -6.65 -6.12
C VAL A 17 1.01 -6.32 -7.62
N SER A 18 0.77 -7.33 -8.45
CA SER A 18 0.69 -7.18 -9.91
C SER A 18 -0.40 -6.20 -10.34
N GLY A 19 -0.05 -5.14 -11.07
CA GLY A 19 -0.99 -4.08 -11.45
C GLY A 19 -0.88 -2.81 -10.59
N VAL A 20 -0.02 -2.82 -9.57
CA VAL A 20 0.51 -1.61 -8.94
C VAL A 20 1.62 -1.03 -9.80
N SER A 21 1.55 0.28 -10.09
CA SER A 21 2.54 1.01 -10.88
C SER A 21 3.40 1.96 -10.04
N ASP A 22 2.88 2.47 -8.92
CA ASP A 22 3.64 3.31 -7.99
C ASP A 22 3.13 3.18 -6.55
N VAL A 23 4.05 3.30 -5.59
CA VAL A 23 3.74 3.27 -4.15
C VAL A 23 4.53 4.36 -3.42
N GLN A 24 3.80 5.27 -2.78
CA GLN A 24 4.36 6.32 -1.94
C GLN A 24 3.90 6.10 -0.50
N VAL A 25 4.83 6.12 0.46
CA VAL A 25 4.51 5.91 1.88
C VAL A 25 4.97 7.10 2.68
N ASN A 26 4.07 7.68 3.47
CA ASN A 26 4.38 8.71 4.44
C ASN A 26 4.55 8.05 5.81
N LEU A 27 5.79 8.07 6.32
CA LEU A 27 6.16 7.44 7.58
C LEU A 27 5.55 8.17 8.79
N ASP A 28 5.51 9.50 8.72
CA ASP A 28 5.04 10.37 9.80
C ASP A 28 3.52 10.27 9.96
N GLN A 29 2.82 10.30 8.82
CA GLN A 29 1.36 10.19 8.77
C GLN A 29 0.86 8.75 8.80
N LYS A 30 1.76 7.77 8.63
CA LYS A 30 1.43 6.34 8.52
C LYS A 30 0.37 6.08 7.43
N THR A 31 0.57 6.69 6.27
CA THR A 31 -0.31 6.53 5.10
C THR A 31 0.46 5.97 3.92
N ALA A 32 -0.21 5.19 3.08
CA ALA A 32 0.32 4.75 1.79
C ALA A 32 -0.60 5.22 0.66
N ILE A 33 -0.02 5.79 -0.38
CA ILE A 33 -0.69 6.17 -1.62
C ILE A 33 -0.23 5.22 -2.71
N VAL A 34 -1.19 4.60 -3.39
CA VAL A 34 -0.92 3.59 -4.42
C VAL A 34 -1.56 4.02 -5.74
N ILE A 35 -0.79 3.92 -6.82
CA ILE A 35 -1.29 3.99 -8.19
C ILE A 35 -1.39 2.55 -8.70
N TYR A 36 -2.58 2.17 -9.14
CA TYR A 36 -2.85 0.82 -9.64
C TYR A 36 -3.93 0.84 -10.72
N ASP A 37 -3.95 -0.21 -11.54
CA ASP A 37 -4.99 -0.43 -12.53
C ASP A 37 -6.24 -1.09 -11.88
N PRO A 38 -7.39 -0.40 -11.81
CA PRO A 38 -8.61 -0.95 -11.23
C PRO A 38 -9.24 -2.08 -12.04
N VAL A 39 -8.83 -2.26 -13.31
CA VAL A 39 -9.26 -3.38 -14.15
C VAL A 39 -8.51 -4.66 -13.78
N MET A 40 -7.25 -4.53 -13.36
CA MET A 40 -6.42 -5.66 -12.93
C MET A 40 -6.57 -5.98 -11.45
N ILE A 41 -6.85 -4.99 -10.60
CA ILE A 41 -6.85 -5.15 -9.14
C ILE A 41 -7.97 -4.39 -8.44
N GLN A 42 -8.47 -5.01 -7.37
CA GLN A 42 -9.42 -4.41 -6.45
C GLN A 42 -8.74 -3.84 -5.20
N LEU A 43 -9.38 -2.87 -4.55
CA LEU A 43 -8.82 -2.22 -3.37
C LEU A 43 -8.60 -3.21 -2.22
N GLU A 44 -9.46 -4.22 -2.12
CA GLU A 44 -9.40 -5.30 -1.13
C GLU A 44 -8.07 -6.05 -1.20
N THR A 45 -7.56 -6.31 -2.41
CA THR A 45 -6.25 -6.99 -2.60
C THR A 45 -5.10 -6.17 -2.02
N LEU A 46 -5.16 -4.85 -2.12
CA LEU A 46 -4.15 -3.96 -1.52
C LEU A 46 -4.27 -3.94 0.02
N ILE A 47 -5.49 -3.97 0.54
CA ILE A 47 -5.75 -4.05 1.99
C ILE A 47 -5.24 -5.38 2.55
N GLU A 48 -5.47 -6.50 1.86
CA GLU A 48 -4.95 -7.82 2.25
C GLU A 48 -3.41 -7.85 2.23
N ALA A 49 -2.79 -7.28 1.19
CA ALA A 49 -1.33 -7.22 1.08
C ALA A 49 -0.67 -6.44 2.24
N THR A 50 -1.35 -5.41 2.76
CA THR A 50 -0.87 -4.66 3.95
C THR A 50 -1.18 -5.37 5.27
N THR A 51 -2.34 -6.04 5.35
CA THR A 51 -2.74 -6.83 6.52
C THR A 51 -1.80 -8.02 6.74
N ASN A 52 -1.46 -8.74 5.67
CA ASN A 52 -0.50 -9.84 5.69
C ASN A 52 0.92 -9.37 6.05
N ALA A 53 1.25 -8.11 5.78
CA ALA A 53 2.48 -7.47 6.24
C ALA A 53 2.44 -7.04 7.73
N GLY A 54 1.35 -7.37 8.45
CA GLY A 54 1.19 -7.13 9.88
C GLY A 54 0.74 -5.71 10.23
N SER A 55 0.21 -4.93 9.29
CA SER A 55 -0.12 -3.52 9.48
C SER A 55 -1.52 -3.15 8.96
N ARG A 56 -2.36 -2.54 9.80
CA ARG A 56 -3.53 -1.76 9.38
C ARG A 56 -3.07 -0.38 8.91
N PHE A 57 -2.47 -0.33 7.72
CA PHE A 57 -2.05 0.93 7.11
C PHE A 57 -3.19 1.43 6.21
N PRO A 58 -3.69 2.66 6.38
CA PRO A 58 -4.66 3.23 5.45
C PRO A 58 -4.02 3.40 4.06
N VAL A 59 -4.61 2.73 3.07
CA VAL A 59 -4.21 2.77 1.65
C VAL A 59 -5.14 3.69 0.90
N PHE A 60 -4.58 4.73 0.28
CA PHE A 60 -5.31 5.68 -0.54
C PHE A 60 -5.00 5.44 -2.02
N ARG A 61 -6.04 5.39 -2.85
CA ARG A 61 -5.89 5.37 -4.31
C ARG A 61 -5.59 6.77 -4.80
N LYS A 62 -4.53 6.92 -5.60
CA LYS A 62 -4.36 8.11 -6.44
C LYS A 62 -4.89 7.80 -7.84
N LEU A 63 -5.94 8.51 -8.25
CA LEU A 63 -6.43 8.45 -9.62
C LEU A 63 -5.39 9.10 -10.54
N PRO A 64 -5.00 8.47 -11.66
CA PRO A 64 -4.24 9.16 -12.68
C PRO A 64 -5.08 10.35 -13.16
N SER A 65 -4.48 11.54 -13.10
CA SER A 65 -5.04 12.80 -13.61
C SER A 65 -5.21 12.76 -15.12
#